data_AF-A0A9W9F5K0-F1
#
_entry.id   AF-A0A9W9F5K0-F1
#
_cell.length_a   1.000
_cell.length_b   1.000
_cell.length_c   1.000
_cell.angle_alpha   90.00
_cell.angle_beta   90.00
_cell.angle_gamma   90.00
#
_symmetry.space_group_name_H-M   'P 1'
#
loop_
_entity.id
_entity.type
_entity.pdbx_description
1 polymer ?
#
loop_
_entity_poly.entity_id
_entity_poly.type
_entity_poly.pdbx_seq_one_letter_code
_entity_poly.pdbx_strand_id
1 'polypeptide(L)'
;MPGISPSISAKERILTDYGKNKILEDSVPQAEVMSIASPINLILLSLFVVLVYWHFKPKQPIDLPRGPPPTVFRIYTPKTLLEFNGEDNRPVYLAVRGRIFDVSPGRNFYGPGGPYENFAGRDASRGLAHQSFDEDMLTKDLSAPLDDLKDLDKDQLENLQSWEERFSEKYLVVGKLVAEGDPEAPKS
;
A
#
# COMPACT_ATOMS: atom_id res chain seq x y z
N MET A 1 -90.33 -52.81 27.37
CA MET A 1 -89.64 -52.69 28.67
C MET A 1 -89.17 -51.24 28.82
N PRO A 2 -89.83 -50.42 29.66
CA PRO A 2 -89.43 -49.03 29.87
C PRO A 2 -88.21 -48.98 30.81
N GLY A 3 -87.11 -48.41 30.33
CA GLY A 3 -85.90 -48.17 31.12
C GLY A 3 -86.09 -46.95 32.01
N ILE A 4 -85.98 -47.16 33.33
CA ILE A 4 -86.09 -46.16 34.38
C ILE A 4 -84.88 -45.21 34.29
N SER A 5 -85.13 -43.93 34.01
CA SER A 5 -84.12 -42.88 34.10
C SER A 5 -83.90 -42.47 35.56
N PRO A 6 -82.68 -42.51 36.12
CA PRO A 6 -82.43 -41.97 37.46
C PRO A 6 -82.46 -40.44 37.43
N SER A 7 -83.31 -39.85 38.27
CA SER A 7 -83.36 -38.41 38.53
C SER A 7 -82.14 -37.98 39.36
N ILE A 8 -81.07 -37.59 38.68
CA ILE A 8 -79.88 -36.98 39.30
C ILE A 8 -80.32 -35.69 40.02
N SER A 9 -80.01 -35.61 41.32
CA SER A 9 -80.39 -34.52 42.22
C SER A 9 -79.80 -33.18 41.76
N ALA A 10 -80.57 -32.10 41.86
CA ALA A 10 -80.14 -30.74 41.49
C ALA A 10 -78.84 -30.31 42.19
N LYS A 11 -78.56 -30.84 43.39
CA LYS A 11 -77.33 -30.54 44.15
C LYS A 11 -76.06 -31.15 43.51
N GLU A 12 -76.17 -32.33 42.90
CA GLU A 12 -75.04 -32.98 42.21
C GLU A 12 -74.71 -32.29 40.88
N ARG A 13 -75.73 -31.76 40.17
CA ARG A 13 -75.51 -30.96 38.96
C ARG A 13 -74.78 -29.65 39.26
N ILE A 14 -75.14 -28.96 40.33
CA ILE A 14 -74.49 -27.71 40.74
C ILE A 14 -73.04 -27.95 41.19
N LEU A 15 -72.77 -29.02 41.93
CA LEU A 15 -71.41 -29.36 42.35
C LEU A 15 -70.52 -29.80 41.17
N THR A 16 -71.09 -30.55 40.22
CA THR A 16 -70.38 -30.96 39.00
C THR A 16 -70.08 -29.76 38.11
N ASP A 17 -71.03 -28.83 37.98
CA ASP A 17 -70.85 -27.63 37.17
C ASP A 17 -69.88 -26.64 37.85
N TYR A 18 -69.94 -26.47 39.18
CA TYR A 18 -68.98 -25.64 39.92
C TYR A 18 -67.56 -26.22 39.87
N GLY A 19 -67.42 -27.55 40.01
CA GLY A 19 -66.13 -28.23 39.86
C GLY A 19 -65.57 -28.15 38.44
N LYS A 20 -66.43 -28.28 37.42
CA LYS A 20 -66.01 -28.20 36.02
C LYS A 20 -65.67 -26.77 35.60
N ASN A 21 -66.45 -25.77 36.03
CA ASN A 21 -66.15 -24.36 35.76
C ASN A 21 -64.88 -23.90 36.48
N LYS A 22 -64.63 -24.38 37.71
CA LYS A 22 -63.36 -24.11 38.43
C LYS A 22 -62.13 -24.71 37.74
N ILE A 23 -62.25 -25.92 37.19
CA ILE A 23 -61.17 -26.56 36.41
C ILE A 23 -60.93 -25.83 35.08
N LEU A 24 -61.97 -25.26 34.46
CA LEU A 24 -61.84 -24.48 33.24
C LEU A 24 -61.25 -23.09 33.50
N GLU A 25 -61.57 -22.45 34.63
CA GLU A 25 -61.03 -21.14 35.04
C GLU A 25 -59.54 -21.23 35.43
N ASP A 26 -59.12 -22.33 36.08
CA ASP A 26 -57.72 -22.59 36.45
C ASP A 26 -56.82 -23.02 35.26
N SER A 27 -57.38 -23.24 34.05
CA SER A 27 -56.65 -23.74 32.88
C SER A 27 -56.36 -22.70 31.80
N VAL A 28 -56.63 -21.41 32.05
CA VAL A 28 -56.16 -20.34 31.15
C VAL A 28 -54.62 -20.31 31.22
N PRO A 29 -53.90 -20.59 30.12
CA PRO A 29 -52.44 -20.51 30.14
C PRO A 29 -52.06 -19.07 30.46
N GLN A 30 -51.46 -18.86 31.64
CA GLN A 30 -50.87 -17.56 31.94
C GLN A 30 -49.80 -17.32 30.89
N ALA A 31 -49.94 -16.25 30.12
CA ALA A 31 -48.89 -15.85 29.20
C ALA A 31 -47.63 -15.62 30.03
N GLU A 32 -46.66 -16.53 29.91
CA GLU A 32 -45.33 -16.35 30.48
C GLU A 32 -44.74 -15.10 29.85
N VAL A 33 -44.78 -14.00 30.59
CA VAL A 33 -43.99 -12.81 30.29
C VAL A 33 -42.53 -13.22 30.42
N MET A 34 -41.94 -13.69 29.33
CA MET A 34 -40.50 -13.88 29.23
C MET A 34 -39.85 -12.57 29.68
N SER A 35 -39.18 -12.59 30.83
CA SER A 35 -38.49 -11.41 31.32
C SER A 35 -37.54 -10.95 30.21
N ILE A 36 -37.80 -9.74 29.72
CA ILE A 36 -37.04 -9.11 28.62
C ILE A 36 -35.56 -9.00 29.01
N ALA A 37 -35.26 -9.00 30.31
CA ALA A 37 -33.94 -9.02 30.92
C ALA A 37 -33.50 -10.44 31.38
N SER A 38 -33.72 -11.44 30.54
CA SER A 38 -33.13 -12.77 30.77
C SER A 38 -31.59 -12.72 30.64
N PRO A 39 -30.83 -13.59 31.32
CA PRO A 39 -29.37 -13.64 31.18
C PRO A 39 -28.91 -13.82 29.73
N ILE A 40 -29.68 -14.56 28.93
CA ILE A 40 -29.43 -14.74 27.51
C ILE A 40 -29.59 -13.44 26.72
N ASN A 41 -30.62 -12.62 27.00
CA ASN A 41 -30.82 -11.34 26.32
C ASN A 41 -29.72 -10.33 26.68
N LEU A 42 -29.19 -10.37 27.91
CA LEU A 42 -28.05 -9.53 28.31
C LEU A 42 -26.77 -9.93 27.59
N ILE A 43 -26.51 -11.23 27.42
CA ILE A 43 -25.38 -11.74 26.64
C ILE A 43 -25.54 -11.33 25.16
N LEU A 44 -26.74 -11.49 24.59
CA LEU A 44 -27.02 -11.11 23.21
C LEU A 44 -26.89 -9.59 23.00
N LEU A 45 -27.38 -8.77 23.93
CA LEU A 45 -27.24 -7.31 23.88
C LEU A 45 -25.76 -6.90 23.96
N SER A 46 -24.99 -7.50 24.87
CA SER A 46 -23.55 -7.27 24.99
C SER A 46 -22.81 -7.64 23.70
N LEU A 47 -23.09 -8.82 23.15
CA LEU A 47 -22.52 -9.26 21.87
C LEU A 47 -22.89 -8.30 20.73
N PHE A 48 -24.16 -7.89 20.65
CA PHE A 48 -24.62 -6.93 19.66
C PHE A 48 -23.90 -5.58 19.77
N VAL A 49 -23.73 -5.04 20.99
CA VAL A 49 -22.98 -3.81 21.23
C VAL A 49 -21.51 -3.95 20.85
N VAL A 50 -20.87 -5.08 21.15
CA VAL A 50 -19.47 -5.35 20.77
C VAL A 50 -19.33 -5.43 19.25
N LEU A 51 -20.24 -6.12 18.56
CA LEU A 51 -20.24 -6.23 17.10
C LEU A 51 -20.47 -4.88 16.43
N VAL A 52 -21.41 -4.08 16.94
CA VAL A 52 -21.65 -2.70 16.48
C VAL A 52 -20.40 -1.85 16.73
N TYR A 53 -19.81 -1.93 17.91
CA TYR A 53 -18.57 -1.22 18.23
C TYR A 53 -17.45 -1.59 17.26
N TRP A 54 -17.26 -2.89 16.96
CA TRP A 54 -16.26 -3.34 15.98
C TRP A 54 -16.60 -2.92 14.54
N HIS A 55 -17.87 -2.84 14.19
CA HIS A 55 -18.30 -2.38 12.87
C HIS A 55 -18.02 -0.88 12.66
N PHE A 56 -18.17 -0.09 13.72
CA PHE A 56 -17.97 1.35 13.70
C PHE A 56 -16.61 1.81 14.22
N LYS A 57 -15.68 0.90 14.56
CA LYS A 57 -14.28 1.27 14.82
C LYS A 57 -13.74 1.93 13.55
N PRO A 58 -13.38 3.24 13.57
CA PRO A 58 -12.84 3.90 12.41
C PRO A 58 -11.56 3.16 12.01
N LYS A 59 -11.49 2.70 10.75
CA LYS A 59 -10.23 2.27 10.16
C LYS A 59 -9.28 3.46 10.27
N GLN A 60 -8.10 3.25 10.86
CA GLN A 60 -7.11 4.32 11.03
C GLN A 60 -6.93 5.06 9.69
N PRO A 61 -6.89 6.40 9.68
CA PRO A 61 -6.64 7.14 8.46
C PRO A 61 -5.31 6.65 7.86
N ILE A 62 -5.34 6.29 6.58
CA ILE A 62 -4.13 5.93 5.85
C ILE A 62 -3.25 7.17 5.86
N ASP A 63 -2.12 7.12 6.57
CA ASP A 63 -1.08 8.12 6.46
C ASP A 63 -0.42 7.92 5.09
N LEU A 64 -0.89 8.65 4.09
CA LEU A 64 -0.28 8.64 2.78
C LEU A 64 1.08 9.30 2.93
N PRO A 65 2.19 8.59 2.62
CA PRO A 65 3.49 9.22 2.63
C PRO A 65 3.42 10.48 1.76
N ARG A 66 3.96 11.59 2.27
CA ARG A 66 4.09 12.83 1.49
C ARG A 66 4.67 12.44 0.15
N GLY A 67 3.93 12.72 -0.94
CA GLY A 67 4.43 12.45 -2.29
C GLY A 67 5.82 13.07 -2.44
N PRO A 68 6.74 12.43 -3.17
CA PRO A 68 8.06 12.99 -3.40
C PRO A 68 7.90 14.43 -3.92
N PRO A 69 8.76 15.37 -3.51
CA PRO A 69 8.67 16.75 -3.97
C PRO A 69 8.65 16.76 -5.51
N PRO A 70 7.89 17.69 -6.13
CA PRO A 70 7.81 17.76 -7.58
C PRO A 70 9.22 17.92 -8.16
N THR A 71 9.66 16.91 -8.90
CA THR A 71 10.97 16.91 -9.55
C THR A 71 10.89 17.85 -10.74
N VAL A 72 11.52 19.02 -10.60
CA VAL A 72 11.67 19.95 -11.72
C VAL A 72 12.70 19.36 -12.66
N PHE A 73 12.33 19.16 -13.93
CA PHE A 73 13.27 18.76 -14.97
C PHE A 73 14.39 19.81 -15.07
N ARG A 74 15.64 19.38 -14.91
CA ARG A 74 16.81 20.26 -14.91
C ARG A 74 17.87 19.77 -15.90
N ILE A 75 18.70 20.71 -16.33
CA ILE A 75 19.88 20.41 -17.13
C ILE A 75 21.05 20.34 -16.16
N TYR A 76 21.86 19.29 -16.28
CA TYR A 76 23.04 19.09 -15.46
C TYR A 76 24.26 18.95 -16.37
N THR A 77 25.39 19.45 -15.89
CA THR A 77 26.72 19.12 -16.41
C THR A 77 27.36 18.01 -15.56
N PRO A 78 28.41 17.32 -16.04
CA PRO A 78 29.11 16.31 -15.26
C PRO A 78 29.56 16.82 -13.88
N LYS A 79 30.01 18.08 -13.75
CA LYS A 79 30.36 18.66 -12.45
C LYS A 79 29.17 18.81 -11.52
N THR A 80 28.06 19.37 -12.01
CA THR A 80 26.85 19.53 -11.19
C THR A 80 26.19 18.21 -10.85
N LEU A 81 26.32 17.19 -11.72
CA LEU A 81 25.77 15.86 -11.48
C LEU A 81 26.53 15.13 -10.37
N LEU A 82 27.85 15.33 -10.28
CA LEU A 82 28.70 14.69 -9.27
C LEU A 82 28.29 15.04 -7.83
N GLU A 83 27.71 16.23 -7.62
CA GLU A 83 27.17 16.65 -6.34
C GLU A 83 25.99 15.79 -5.83
N PHE A 84 25.40 14.97 -6.70
CA PHE A 84 24.29 14.08 -6.40
C PHE A 84 24.75 12.61 -6.35
N ASN A 85 25.88 12.36 -5.69
CA ASN A 85 26.43 11.02 -5.45
C ASN A 85 25.84 10.33 -4.20
N GLY A 86 24.96 11.01 -3.45
CA GLY A 86 24.43 10.50 -2.18
C GLY A 86 25.30 10.75 -0.96
N GLU A 87 26.35 11.55 -1.03
CA GLU A 87 27.01 12.08 0.16
C GLU A 87 26.15 13.17 0.81
N ASP A 88 26.43 13.53 2.06
CA ASP A 88 25.70 14.58 2.82
C ASP A 88 24.17 14.43 2.85
N ASN A 89 23.67 13.19 2.80
CA ASN A 89 22.25 12.88 2.70
C ASN A 89 21.54 13.46 1.46
N ARG A 90 22.30 13.86 0.43
CA ARG A 90 21.76 14.31 -0.85
C ARG A 90 21.10 13.15 -1.63
N PRO A 91 20.25 13.47 -2.62
CA PRO A 91 19.75 12.48 -3.58
C PRO A 91 20.90 11.81 -4.36
N VAL A 92 20.63 10.61 -4.88
CA VAL A 92 21.56 9.88 -5.75
C VAL A 92 21.03 9.93 -7.17
N TYR A 93 21.77 10.58 -8.07
CA TYR A 93 21.45 10.65 -9.50
C TYR A 93 22.50 9.91 -10.32
N LEU A 94 22.11 9.38 -11.46
CA LEU A 94 23.04 8.88 -12.48
C LEU A 94 22.50 9.20 -13.87
N ALA A 95 23.40 9.30 -14.85
CA ALA A 95 23.01 9.49 -16.24
C ALA A 95 23.12 8.20 -17.05
N VAL A 96 22.15 7.97 -17.93
CA VAL A 96 22.19 6.92 -18.96
C VAL A 96 21.73 7.56 -20.26
N ARG A 97 22.58 7.50 -21.30
CA ARG A 97 22.37 8.10 -22.63
C ARG A 97 21.92 9.56 -22.57
N GLY A 98 22.56 10.34 -21.69
CA GLY A 98 22.24 11.75 -21.51
C GLY A 98 20.95 12.04 -20.74
N ARG A 99 20.23 11.03 -20.25
CA ARG A 99 19.04 11.19 -19.38
C ARG A 99 19.43 10.93 -17.94
N ILE A 100 18.95 11.77 -17.02
CA ILE A 100 19.32 11.67 -15.60
C ILE A 100 18.18 11.04 -14.82
N PHE A 101 18.49 9.97 -14.11
CA PHE A 101 17.56 9.19 -13.32
C PHE A 101 17.78 9.44 -11.83
N ASP A 102 16.69 9.63 -11.09
CA ASP A 102 16.72 9.67 -9.63
C ASP A 102 16.69 8.25 -9.07
N VAL A 103 17.87 7.78 -8.64
CA VAL A 103 18.06 6.45 -8.07
C VAL A 103 18.14 6.49 -6.54
N SER A 104 17.70 7.59 -5.91
CA SER A 104 17.58 7.71 -4.46
C SER A 104 16.77 6.57 -3.80
N PRO A 105 15.68 6.05 -4.41
CA PRO A 105 15.00 4.86 -3.87
C PRO A 105 15.89 3.61 -3.81
N GLY A 106 16.94 3.56 -4.64
CA GLY A 106 17.95 2.51 -4.69
C GLY A 106 19.25 2.88 -3.97
N ARG A 107 19.24 3.80 -2.99
CA ARG A 107 20.44 4.29 -2.30
C ARG A 107 21.36 3.20 -1.74
N ASN A 108 20.82 2.06 -1.33
CA ASN A 108 21.65 0.93 -0.85
C ASN A 108 22.55 0.33 -1.94
N PHE A 109 22.24 0.56 -3.21
CA PHE A 109 22.99 0.06 -4.36
C PHE A 109 23.92 1.13 -4.93
N TYR A 110 23.38 2.33 -5.13
CA TYR A 110 24.06 3.42 -5.84
C TYR A 110 24.62 4.50 -4.92
N GLY A 111 24.21 4.55 -3.66
CA GLY A 111 24.75 5.50 -2.69
C GLY A 111 26.09 5.04 -2.10
N PRO A 112 26.69 5.86 -1.21
CA PRO A 112 27.98 5.56 -0.60
C PRO A 112 27.98 4.20 0.12
N GLY A 113 28.99 3.37 -0.18
CA GLY A 113 29.15 2.00 0.33
C GLY A 113 28.32 0.95 -0.41
N GLY A 114 27.58 1.32 -1.46
CA GLY A 114 26.84 0.40 -2.31
C GLY A 114 27.73 -0.24 -3.40
N PRO A 115 27.38 -1.42 -3.93
CA PRO A 115 28.14 -2.09 -4.98
C PRO A 115 28.25 -1.30 -6.30
N TYR A 116 27.36 -0.33 -6.53
CA TYR A 116 27.27 0.49 -7.73
C TYR A 116 27.49 1.99 -7.44
N GLU A 117 28.19 2.30 -6.34
CA GLU A 117 28.50 3.68 -5.93
C GLU A 117 29.34 4.42 -6.98
N ASN A 118 30.11 3.69 -7.78
CA ASN A 118 30.96 4.24 -8.84
C ASN A 118 30.17 5.01 -9.91
N PHE A 119 28.89 4.68 -10.10
CA PHE A 119 27.99 5.37 -11.02
C PHE A 119 27.25 6.56 -10.40
N ALA A 120 27.36 6.76 -9.08
CA ALA A 120 26.71 7.85 -8.38
C ALA A 120 27.24 9.20 -8.86
N GLY A 121 26.34 10.06 -9.33
CA GLY A 121 26.68 11.39 -9.84
C GLY A 121 27.45 11.40 -11.17
N ARG A 122 27.46 10.29 -11.92
CA ARG A 122 28.21 10.16 -13.18
C ARG A 122 27.35 9.65 -14.33
N ASP A 123 27.93 9.71 -15.54
CA ASP A 123 27.38 9.00 -16.69
C ASP A 123 27.78 7.52 -16.64
N ALA A 124 26.78 6.67 -16.47
CA ALA A 124 26.93 5.23 -16.37
C ALA A 124 26.85 4.53 -17.74
N SER A 125 26.62 5.27 -18.83
CA SER A 125 26.30 4.69 -20.15
C SER A 125 27.34 3.69 -20.64
N ARG A 126 28.63 4.03 -20.59
CA ARG A 126 29.71 3.15 -21.04
C ARG A 126 29.85 1.92 -20.15
N GLY A 127 29.85 2.10 -18.82
CA GLY A 127 29.90 0.99 -17.87
C GLY A 127 28.73 0.01 -18.05
N LEU A 128 27.52 0.52 -18.26
CA LEU A 128 26.33 -0.30 -18.51
C LEU A 128 26.38 -1.03 -19.86
N ALA A 129 26.90 -0.39 -20.90
CA ALA A 129 27.07 -1.00 -22.22
C ALA A 129 28.07 -2.17 -22.19
N HIS A 130 29.21 -2.01 -21.51
CA HIS A 130 30.22 -3.05 -21.32
C HIS A 130 29.91 -4.03 -20.18
N GLN A 131 28.83 -3.78 -19.41
CA GLN A 131 28.51 -4.51 -18.19
C GLN A 131 29.68 -4.56 -17.18
N SER A 132 30.47 -3.47 -17.13
CA SER A 132 31.65 -3.34 -16.28
C SER A 132 31.49 -2.18 -15.30
N PHE A 133 32.06 -2.37 -14.11
CA PHE A 133 32.13 -1.38 -13.03
C PHE A 133 33.53 -0.76 -12.90
N ASP A 134 34.44 -1.09 -13.83
CA ASP A 134 35.83 -0.63 -13.79
C ASP A 134 35.91 0.90 -13.89
N GLU A 135 36.85 1.49 -13.15
CA GLU A 135 37.06 2.94 -13.14
C GLU A 135 37.41 3.50 -14.54
N ASP A 136 37.99 2.68 -15.41
CA ASP A 136 38.31 3.03 -16.79
C ASP A 136 37.08 3.27 -17.65
N MET A 137 35.92 2.74 -17.26
CA MET A 137 34.64 2.92 -17.95
C MET A 137 33.83 4.09 -17.42
N LEU A 138 34.32 4.78 -16.38
CA LEU A 138 33.67 5.96 -15.80
C LEU A 138 34.09 7.25 -16.49
N THR A 139 33.23 8.25 -16.47
CA THR A 139 33.59 9.62 -16.87
C THR A 139 34.67 10.15 -15.93
N LYS A 140 35.94 10.10 -16.34
CA LYS A 140 37.08 10.60 -15.55
C LYS A 140 37.24 12.12 -15.65
N ASP A 141 37.07 12.66 -16.84
CA ASP A 141 37.17 14.09 -17.09
C ASP A 141 35.78 14.73 -17.12
N LEU A 142 35.48 15.52 -16.10
CA LEU A 142 34.20 16.20 -15.94
C LEU A 142 34.08 17.47 -16.81
N SER A 143 35.20 17.93 -17.40
CA SER A 143 35.25 19.10 -18.29
C SER A 143 35.42 18.71 -19.76
N ALA A 144 35.63 17.43 -20.05
CA ALA A 144 35.70 16.91 -21.41
C ALA A 144 34.30 16.84 -22.07
N PRO A 145 34.25 16.72 -23.41
CA PRO A 145 33.03 16.34 -24.10
C PRO A 145 32.43 15.06 -23.51
N LEU A 146 31.09 14.98 -23.53
CA LEU A 146 30.40 13.75 -23.16
C LEU A 146 30.84 12.60 -24.07
N ASP A 147 30.76 11.39 -23.53
CA ASP A 147 31.07 10.20 -24.29
C ASP A 147 30.06 9.98 -25.41
N ASP A 148 30.56 9.96 -26.64
CA ASP A 148 29.76 9.80 -27.85
C ASP A 148 29.23 8.37 -28.04
N LEU A 149 29.80 7.37 -27.35
CA LEU A 149 29.41 5.95 -27.41
C LEU A 149 29.37 5.35 -28.84
N LYS A 150 30.06 5.99 -29.79
CA LYS A 150 30.06 5.60 -31.22
C LYS A 150 30.89 4.35 -31.52
N ASP A 151 31.75 3.99 -30.59
CA ASP A 151 32.64 2.82 -30.65
C ASP A 151 31.98 1.54 -30.12
N LEU A 152 30.74 1.63 -29.60
CA LEU A 152 30.01 0.46 -29.11
C LEU A 152 29.61 -0.47 -30.25
N ASP A 153 29.76 -1.77 -30.01
CA ASP A 153 29.21 -2.80 -30.90
C ASP A 153 27.68 -2.94 -30.75
N LYS A 154 27.08 -3.77 -31.60
CA LYS A 154 25.63 -3.98 -31.61
C LYS A 154 25.12 -4.56 -30.28
N ASP A 155 25.85 -5.52 -29.70
CA ASP A 155 25.44 -6.22 -28.49
C ASP A 155 25.54 -5.29 -27.27
N GLN A 156 26.59 -4.48 -27.20
CA GLN A 156 26.78 -3.42 -26.20
C GLN A 156 25.68 -2.37 -26.27
N LEU A 157 25.28 -1.99 -27.49
CA LEU A 157 24.19 -1.04 -27.71
C LEU A 157 22.83 -1.61 -27.30
N GLU A 158 22.56 -2.89 -27.58
CA GLU A 158 21.35 -3.61 -27.12
C GLU A 158 21.32 -3.74 -25.59
N ASN A 159 22.47 -4.04 -24.96
CA ASN A 159 22.61 -4.06 -23.51
C ASN A 159 22.30 -2.69 -22.90
N LEU A 160 22.85 -1.62 -23.47
CA LEU A 160 22.62 -0.25 -23.00
C LEU A 160 21.14 0.15 -23.12
N GLN A 161 20.48 -0.18 -24.23
CA GLN A 161 19.05 0.06 -24.40
C GLN A 161 18.21 -0.70 -23.38
N SER A 162 18.55 -1.96 -23.13
CA SER A 162 17.87 -2.79 -22.12
C SER A 162 18.02 -2.20 -20.71
N TRP A 163 19.17 -1.61 -20.40
CA TRP A 163 19.36 -0.89 -19.15
C TRP A 163 18.54 0.41 -19.12
N GLU A 164 18.58 1.23 -20.17
CA GLU A 164 17.80 2.46 -20.26
C GLU A 164 16.29 2.21 -20.02
N GLU A 165 15.74 1.15 -20.59
CA GLU A 165 14.34 0.75 -20.39
C GLU A 165 14.06 0.40 -18.93
N ARG A 166 14.88 -0.46 -18.31
CA ARG A 166 14.75 -0.82 -16.88
C ARG A 166 14.84 0.40 -15.96
N PHE A 167 15.73 1.33 -16.26
CA PHE A 167 15.84 2.57 -15.49
C PHE A 167 14.62 3.46 -15.68
N SER A 168 14.08 3.54 -16.90
CA SER A 168 12.86 4.31 -17.22
C SER A 168 11.60 3.74 -16.58
N GLU A 169 11.53 2.42 -16.40
CA GLU A 169 10.42 1.76 -15.70
C GLU A 169 10.48 1.97 -14.19
N LYS A 170 11.68 1.94 -13.61
CA LYS A 170 11.87 1.91 -12.16
C LYS A 170 12.09 3.29 -11.52
N TYR A 171 12.71 4.21 -12.26
CA TYR A 171 13.18 5.49 -11.72
C TYR A 171 12.63 6.66 -12.52
N LEU A 172 12.53 7.81 -11.82
CA LEU A 172 12.05 9.04 -12.43
C LEU A 172 13.17 9.72 -13.21
N VAL A 173 12.86 10.20 -14.41
CA VAL A 173 13.77 11.06 -15.17
C VAL A 173 13.67 12.48 -14.63
N VAL A 174 14.76 12.99 -14.06
CA VAL A 174 14.83 14.32 -13.43
C VAL A 174 15.56 15.34 -14.27
N GLY A 175 16.15 14.94 -15.39
CA GLY A 175 16.90 15.88 -16.22
C GLY A 175 17.59 15.30 -17.44
N LYS A 176 18.39 16.16 -18.06
CA LYS A 176 19.28 15.86 -19.18
C LYS A 176 20.71 16.25 -18.80
N LEU A 177 21.66 15.39 -19.18
CA LEU A 177 23.10 15.65 -19.05
C LEU A 177 23.58 16.34 -20.34
N VAL A 178 24.31 17.44 -20.19
CA VAL A 178 24.96 18.17 -21.28
C VAL A 178 26.45 18.39 -20.96
N ALA A 179 27.27 18.56 -22.00
CA ALA A 179 28.69 18.84 -21.82
C ALA A 179 28.93 20.22 -21.18
N GLU A 180 30.08 20.39 -20.54
CA GLU A 180 30.48 21.71 -20.05
C GLU A 180 30.80 22.65 -21.22
N GLY A 181 30.03 23.73 -21.35
CA GLY A 181 30.16 24.70 -22.45
C GLY A 181 29.08 24.60 -23.52
N ASP A 182 28.14 23.65 -23.41
CA ASP A 182 26.94 23.63 -24.24
C ASP A 182 26.08 24.89 -23.97
N PRO A 183 25.48 25.55 -24.99
CA PRO A 183 24.57 26.67 -24.78
C PRO A 183 23.38 26.36 -23.85
N GLU A 184 22.98 25.09 -23.73
CA GLU A 184 21.94 24.63 -22.82
C GLU A 184 22.43 24.44 -21.37
N ALA A 185 23.75 24.44 -21.13
CA ALA A 185 24.31 24.23 -19.80
C ALA A 185 23.89 25.38 -18.86
N PRO A 186 23.52 25.07 -17.60
CA PRO A 186 23.24 26.10 -16.61
C PRO A 186 24.49 26.98 -16.45
N LYS A 187 24.33 28.29 -16.62
CA LYS A 187 25.41 29.26 -16.36
C LYS A 187 25.74 29.18 -14.88
N SER A 188 26.95 28.70 -14.56
CA SER A 188 27.51 28.68 -13.21
C SER A 188 27.72 30.09 -12.69
#